data_AF-A0A2E1Q5D5-F1
#
_entry.id   AF-A0A2E1Q5D5-F1
#
_cell.length_a   1.000
_cell.length_b   1.000
_cell.length_c   1.000
_cell.angle_alpha   90.00
_cell.angle_beta   90.00
_cell.angle_gamma   90.00
#
_symmetry.space_group_name_H-M   'P 1'
#
loop_
_entity.id
_entity.type
_entity.pdbx_description
1 polymer ?
#
loop_
_entity_poly.entity_id
_entity_poly.type
_entity_poly.pdbx_seq_one_letter_code
_entity_poly.pdbx_strand_id
1 'polypeptide(L)'
;MTFLPGSVNLMVFETGIFGDFAIKTLILKAHQQTLEAFRLYPLFYGVILIPYMALFWYLGAMLEPVLKDPATPFLIRFFLPMTQVIFDLVLFVAFLLALQNLERGPQTFKQFLSKNLEPLASEGLKAGAFTIIGTLLFVLPGIVLHLLFTFFPFVVVFDKTYADGNRSALKRSVQLVKAHFFTVLAFALLDLTIPLLLIAGPKLLGADSQIYQFFAYSFLFYFSGFSVMFFYGLYKSYEEKLCRSENDPANS
;
A
#
# COMPACT_ATOMS: atom_id res chain seq x y z
N MET A 1 9.96 -41.34 39.27
CA MET A 1 9.72 -39.88 39.29
C MET A 1 11.06 -39.19 39.18
N THR A 2 11.40 -38.73 37.99
CA THR A 2 12.67 -38.08 37.66
C THR A 2 12.32 -36.85 36.84
N PHE A 3 12.42 -35.68 37.47
CA PHE A 3 12.27 -34.39 36.82
C PHE A 3 13.59 -34.03 36.12
N LEU A 4 13.55 -33.85 34.81
CA LEU A 4 14.65 -33.24 34.05
C LEU A 4 14.46 -31.71 34.02
N PRO A 5 15.52 -30.92 34.26
CA PRO A 5 15.50 -29.49 33.99
C PRO A 5 15.84 -29.26 32.51
N GLY A 6 14.83 -28.94 31.71
CA GLY A 6 15.01 -28.44 30.35
C GLY A 6 15.33 -26.95 30.39
N SER A 7 16.62 -26.62 30.27
CA SER A 7 17.13 -25.27 30.08
C SER A 7 16.49 -24.60 28.87
N VAL A 8 15.68 -23.56 29.10
CA VAL A 8 15.23 -22.63 28.07
C VAL A 8 16.46 -21.85 27.62
N ASN A 9 17.03 -22.23 26.47
CA ASN A 9 17.96 -21.37 25.75
C ASN A 9 17.18 -20.14 25.29
N LEU A 10 17.21 -19.09 26.11
CA LEU A 10 16.94 -17.74 25.69
C LEU A 10 17.99 -17.39 24.63
N MET A 11 17.58 -17.54 23.36
CA MET A 11 18.29 -16.99 22.22
C MET A 11 18.33 -15.48 22.44
N VAL A 12 19.44 -15.02 23.02
CA VAL A 12 19.80 -13.60 23.08
C VAL A 12 19.94 -13.17 21.63
N PHE A 13 18.92 -12.47 21.12
CA PHE A 13 19.03 -11.69 19.90
C PHE A 13 20.07 -10.60 20.19
N GLU A 14 21.34 -10.88 19.90
CA GLU A 14 22.36 -9.85 19.76
C GLU A 14 21.96 -8.99 18.55
N THR A 15 21.09 -8.01 18.80
CA THR A 15 20.90 -6.85 17.93
C THR A 15 22.11 -5.93 18.04
N GLY A 16 23.30 -6.47 17.74
CA GLY A 16 24.56 -5.76 17.80
C GLY A 16 24.80 -5.04 16.49
N ILE A 17 24.57 -3.73 16.46
CA ILE A 17 25.26 -2.64 15.71
C ILE A 17 25.49 -2.82 14.18
N PHE A 18 25.82 -4.00 13.68
CA PHE A 18 25.91 -4.35 12.26
C PHE A 18 24.56 -4.40 11.54
N GLY A 19 23.48 -4.74 12.24
CA GLY A 19 22.12 -4.68 11.68
C GLY A 19 21.72 -3.26 11.26
N ASP A 20 22.18 -2.25 12.00
CA ASP A 20 21.87 -0.85 11.73
C ASP A 20 22.59 -0.32 10.48
N PHE A 21 23.81 -0.79 10.21
CA PHE A 21 24.56 -0.43 8.99
C PHE A 21 23.97 -1.08 7.73
N ALA A 22 23.57 -2.35 7.81
CA ALA A 22 22.92 -3.06 6.71
C ALA A 22 21.53 -2.45 6.40
N ILE A 23 20.77 -2.09 7.44
CA ILE A 23 19.47 -1.40 7.26
C ILE A 23 19.69 -0.01 6.66
N LYS A 24 20.67 0.77 7.13
CA LYS A 24 20.98 2.09 6.56
C LYS A 24 21.41 2.01 5.09
N THR A 25 22.25 1.06 4.73
CA THR A 25 22.67 0.87 3.32
C THR A 25 21.55 0.34 2.44
N LEU A 26 20.67 -0.52 2.96
CA LEU A 26 19.47 -0.98 2.26
C LEU A 26 18.48 0.18 2.06
N ILE A 27 18.28 1.01 3.09
CA ILE A 27 17.48 2.23 3.02
C ILE A 27 18.11 3.19 2.00
N LEU A 28 19.44 3.33 1.96
CA LEU A 28 20.11 4.23 1.01
C LEU A 28 19.98 3.74 -0.43
N LYS A 29 20.15 2.43 -0.69
CA LYS A 29 19.97 1.84 -2.03
C LYS A 29 18.52 1.88 -2.48
N ALA A 30 17.59 1.52 -1.60
CA ALA A 30 16.16 1.66 -1.84
C ALA A 30 15.82 3.13 -2.12
N HIS A 31 16.39 4.06 -1.35
CA HIS A 31 16.22 5.50 -1.55
C HIS A 31 16.80 5.95 -2.90
N GLN A 32 17.95 5.41 -3.34
CA GLN A 32 18.56 5.76 -4.63
C GLN A 32 17.74 5.24 -5.82
N GLN A 33 17.25 3.99 -5.76
CA GLN A 33 16.31 3.46 -6.76
C GLN A 33 14.97 4.19 -6.71
N THR A 34 14.52 4.56 -5.51
CA THR A 34 13.33 5.40 -5.31
C THR A 34 13.56 6.76 -5.93
N LEU A 35 14.75 7.38 -5.81
CA LEU A 35 15.10 8.68 -6.40
C LEU A 35 15.16 8.64 -7.93
N GLU A 36 15.65 7.56 -8.54
CA GLU A 36 15.64 7.39 -10.00
C GLU A 36 14.22 7.17 -10.52
N ALA A 37 13.42 6.34 -9.85
CA ALA A 37 11.98 6.24 -10.11
C ALA A 37 11.31 7.61 -9.93
N PHE A 38 11.69 8.34 -8.89
CA PHE A 38 11.24 9.69 -8.57
C PHE A 38 11.68 10.73 -9.60
N ARG A 39 12.64 10.47 -10.49
CA ARG A 39 13.05 11.47 -11.48
C ARG A 39 12.01 11.63 -12.60
N LEU A 40 11.25 10.57 -12.89
CA LEU A 40 10.13 10.59 -13.84
C LEU A 40 8.79 10.93 -13.17
N TYR A 41 8.70 10.81 -11.84
CA TYR A 41 7.48 11.10 -11.07
C TYR A 41 7.01 12.56 -11.14
N PRO A 42 7.83 13.61 -10.97
CA PRO A 42 7.39 14.99 -10.98
C PRO A 42 6.69 15.38 -12.28
N LEU A 43 7.09 14.76 -13.40
CA LEU A 43 6.51 15.02 -14.71
C LEU A 43 5.14 14.31 -14.84
N PHE A 44 5.04 13.07 -14.36
CA PHE A 44 3.76 12.37 -14.24
C PHE A 44 2.79 13.11 -13.28
N TYR A 45 3.28 13.55 -12.13
CA TYR A 45 2.53 14.31 -11.12
C TYR A 45 2.11 15.70 -11.66
N GLY A 46 3.04 16.45 -12.23
CA GLY A 46 2.76 17.81 -12.69
C GLY A 46 1.80 17.86 -13.89
N VAL A 47 1.92 16.90 -14.81
CA VAL A 47 1.21 16.95 -16.10
C VAL A 47 -0.12 16.20 -16.06
N ILE A 48 -0.21 15.08 -15.35
CA ILE A 48 -1.42 14.24 -15.37
C ILE A 48 -2.21 14.44 -14.09
N LEU A 49 -1.53 14.47 -12.95
CA LEU A 49 -2.19 14.42 -11.67
C LEU A 49 -2.73 15.77 -11.20
N ILE A 50 -1.95 16.85 -11.25
CA ILE A 50 -2.43 18.17 -10.83
C ILE A 50 -3.70 18.58 -11.61
N PRO A 51 -3.76 18.44 -12.95
CA PRO A 51 -4.98 18.72 -13.68
C PRO A 51 -6.14 17.80 -13.31
N TYR A 52 -5.85 16.51 -13.05
CA TYR A 52 -6.88 15.57 -12.60
C TYR A 52 -7.46 15.96 -11.24
N MET A 53 -6.61 16.26 -10.25
CA MET A 53 -7.07 16.64 -8.91
C MET A 53 -7.86 17.95 -8.94
N ALA A 54 -7.42 18.91 -9.76
CA ALA A 54 -8.17 20.14 -9.99
C ALA A 54 -9.53 19.86 -10.66
N LEU A 55 -9.58 18.96 -11.64
CA LEU A 55 -10.82 18.54 -12.30
C LEU A 55 -11.76 17.82 -11.33
N PHE A 56 -11.26 16.88 -10.55
CA PHE A 56 -12.06 16.14 -9.58
C PHE A 56 -12.60 17.06 -8.49
N TRP A 57 -11.77 17.97 -7.96
CA TRP A 57 -12.21 18.99 -7.02
C TRP A 57 -13.28 19.91 -7.64
N TYR A 58 -13.06 20.38 -8.86
CA TYR A 58 -14.02 21.21 -9.58
C TYR A 58 -15.36 20.48 -9.79
N LEU A 59 -15.33 19.22 -10.20
CA LEU A 59 -16.51 18.37 -10.33
C LEU A 59 -17.21 18.17 -8.98
N GLY A 60 -16.45 17.90 -7.91
CA GLY A 60 -16.99 17.75 -6.56
C GLY A 60 -17.71 19.01 -6.08
N ALA A 61 -17.08 20.19 -6.24
CA ALA A 61 -17.68 21.47 -5.87
C ALA A 61 -18.93 21.79 -6.71
N MET A 62 -18.91 21.47 -8.01
CA MET A 62 -20.06 21.64 -8.90
C MET A 62 -21.21 20.70 -8.55
N LEU A 63 -20.91 19.48 -8.10
CA LEU A 63 -21.88 18.44 -7.81
C LEU A 63 -22.39 18.48 -6.37
N GLU A 64 -21.69 19.12 -5.44
CA GLU A 64 -22.11 19.21 -4.04
C GLU A 64 -23.55 19.76 -3.85
N PRO A 65 -23.96 20.86 -4.53
CA PRO A 65 -25.35 21.33 -4.46
C PRO A 65 -26.34 20.30 -4.98
N VAL A 66 -25.98 19.59 -6.06
CA VAL A 66 -26.80 18.53 -6.65
C VAL A 66 -26.95 17.37 -5.66
N LEU A 67 -25.87 16.93 -5.01
CA LEU A 67 -25.94 15.82 -4.05
C LEU A 67 -26.74 16.15 -2.78
N LYS A 68 -26.76 17.43 -2.38
CA LYS A 68 -27.54 17.91 -1.23
C LYS A 68 -29.03 18.03 -1.54
N ASP A 69 -29.41 18.16 -2.82
CA ASP A 69 -30.81 18.20 -3.21
C ASP A 69 -31.47 16.84 -2.95
N PRO A 70 -32.52 16.76 -2.10
CA PRO A 70 -33.25 15.52 -1.87
C PRO A 70 -33.86 14.94 -3.15
N ALA A 71 -34.14 15.78 -4.16
CA ALA A 71 -34.69 15.36 -5.46
C ALA A 71 -33.66 14.64 -6.35
N THR A 72 -32.37 14.69 -6.02
CA THR A 72 -31.33 14.06 -6.85
C THR A 72 -31.49 12.53 -6.87
N PRO A 73 -31.54 11.90 -8.06
CA PRO A 73 -31.68 10.45 -8.18
C PRO A 73 -30.65 9.67 -7.35
N PHE A 74 -31.08 8.57 -6.72
CA PHE A 74 -30.22 7.70 -5.93
C PHE A 74 -28.98 7.23 -6.70
N LEU A 75 -29.13 6.91 -8.00
CA LEU A 75 -28.02 6.48 -8.85
C LEU A 75 -26.89 7.51 -8.92
N ILE A 76 -27.20 8.81 -9.00
CA ILE A 76 -26.18 9.87 -9.03
C ILE A 76 -25.42 9.92 -7.70
N ARG A 77 -26.15 9.86 -6.58
CA ARG A 77 -25.55 9.83 -5.23
C ARG A 77 -24.67 8.60 -5.00
N PHE A 78 -25.04 7.47 -5.60
CA PHE A 78 -24.29 6.21 -5.49
C PHE A 78 -23.07 6.14 -6.42
N PHE A 79 -23.21 6.53 -7.69
CA PHE A 79 -22.12 6.40 -8.67
C PHE A 79 -21.02 7.44 -8.48
N LEU A 80 -21.34 8.61 -7.94
CA LEU A 80 -20.33 9.66 -7.81
C LEU A 80 -19.18 9.28 -6.85
N PRO A 81 -19.41 8.71 -5.66
CA PRO A 81 -18.31 8.16 -4.85
C PRO A 81 -17.57 7.00 -5.54
N MET A 82 -18.26 6.21 -6.37
CA MET A 82 -17.63 5.10 -7.09
C MET A 82 -16.61 5.57 -8.13
N THR A 83 -16.76 6.75 -8.73
CA THR A 83 -15.76 7.26 -9.68
C THR A 83 -14.41 7.52 -9.01
N GLN A 84 -14.42 8.01 -7.77
CA GLN A 84 -13.22 8.19 -6.96
C GLN A 84 -12.54 6.84 -6.70
N VAL A 85 -13.29 5.83 -6.26
CA VAL A 85 -12.76 4.48 -5.99
C VAL A 85 -12.15 3.86 -7.25
N ILE A 86 -12.84 3.98 -8.38
CA ILE A 86 -12.33 3.49 -9.68
C ILE A 86 -11.03 4.20 -10.04
N PHE A 87 -10.96 5.51 -9.82
CA PHE A 87 -9.76 6.28 -10.12
C PHE A 87 -8.58 5.91 -9.23
N ASP A 88 -8.79 5.79 -7.92
CA ASP A 88 -7.76 5.36 -6.97
C ASP A 88 -7.24 3.96 -7.34
N LEU A 89 -8.12 3.08 -7.80
CA LEU A 89 -7.73 1.76 -8.32
C LEU A 89 -6.89 1.86 -9.60
N VAL A 90 -7.28 2.72 -10.56
CA VAL A 90 -6.50 2.94 -11.80
C VAL A 90 -5.12 3.48 -11.50
N LEU A 91 -5.00 4.45 -10.58
CA LEU A 91 -3.72 4.99 -10.13
C LEU A 91 -2.88 3.92 -9.45
N PHE A 92 -3.47 3.14 -8.55
CA PHE A 92 -2.78 2.05 -7.88
C PHE A 92 -2.22 1.03 -8.89
N VAL A 93 -3.02 0.63 -9.87
CA VAL A 93 -2.59 -0.24 -10.97
C VAL A 93 -1.48 0.42 -11.81
N ALA A 94 -1.58 1.71 -12.09
CA ALA A 94 -0.53 2.45 -12.81
C ALA A 94 0.78 2.48 -12.03
N PHE A 95 0.74 2.62 -10.69
CA PHE A 95 1.92 2.52 -9.84
C PHE A 95 2.53 1.12 -9.87
N LEU A 96 1.71 0.07 -9.79
CA LEU A 96 2.21 -1.31 -9.91
C LEU A 96 2.85 -1.57 -11.28
N LEU A 97 2.27 -1.05 -12.36
CA LEU A 97 2.86 -1.11 -13.70
C LEU A 97 4.19 -0.38 -13.75
N ALA A 98 4.27 0.83 -13.20
CA ALA A 98 5.52 1.61 -13.18
C ALA A 98 6.62 0.85 -12.45
N LEU A 99 6.31 0.26 -11.29
CA LEU A 99 7.22 -0.60 -10.55
C LEU A 99 7.62 -1.85 -11.34
N GLN A 100 6.66 -2.52 -11.98
CA GLN A 100 6.96 -3.69 -12.81
C GLN A 100 7.86 -3.33 -14.01
N ASN A 101 7.66 -2.17 -14.62
CA ASN A 101 8.48 -1.71 -15.73
C ASN A 101 9.91 -1.38 -15.30
N LEU A 102 10.08 -0.86 -14.08
CA LEU A 102 11.40 -0.63 -13.48
C LEU A 102 12.14 -1.96 -13.23
N GLU A 103 11.42 -2.98 -12.80
CA GLU A 103 11.97 -4.29 -12.42
C GLU A 103 12.28 -5.23 -13.59
N ARG A 104 11.33 -5.35 -14.51
CA ARG A 104 11.28 -6.41 -15.52
C ARG A 104 11.34 -5.88 -16.95
N GLY A 105 11.54 -4.57 -17.11
CA GLY A 105 11.55 -3.88 -18.39
C GLY A 105 10.15 -3.46 -18.86
N PRO A 106 10.09 -2.67 -19.94
CA PRO A 106 8.88 -1.95 -20.35
C PRO A 106 7.75 -2.89 -20.79
N GLN A 107 6.57 -2.72 -20.19
CA GLN A 107 5.31 -3.35 -20.57
C GLN A 107 4.25 -2.29 -20.83
N THR A 108 3.33 -2.60 -21.74
CA THR A 108 2.15 -1.77 -21.98
C THR A 108 1.11 -2.00 -20.89
N PHE A 109 0.29 -0.99 -20.62
CA PHE A 109 -0.82 -1.10 -19.64
C PHE A 109 -1.77 -2.26 -19.97
N LYS A 110 -2.05 -2.49 -21.26
CA LYS A 110 -2.88 -3.63 -21.71
C LYS A 110 -2.25 -4.97 -21.36
N GLN A 111 -0.95 -5.15 -21.62
CA GLN A 111 -0.24 -6.40 -21.29
C GLN A 111 -0.24 -6.67 -19.79
N PHE A 112 0.01 -5.62 -19.00
CA PHE A 112 -0.03 -5.71 -17.54
C PHE A 112 -1.42 -6.12 -17.04
N LEU A 113 -2.47 -5.44 -17.51
CA LEU A 113 -3.84 -5.79 -17.12
C LEU A 113 -4.19 -7.21 -17.55
N SER A 114 -3.92 -7.61 -18.79
CA SER A 114 -4.24 -8.97 -19.23
C SER A 114 -3.54 -10.05 -18.41
N LYS A 115 -2.35 -9.75 -17.86
CA LYS A 115 -1.57 -10.71 -17.07
C LYS A 115 -1.97 -10.71 -15.59
N ASN A 116 -2.23 -9.53 -15.02
CA ASN A 116 -2.35 -9.37 -13.56
C ASN A 116 -3.77 -9.05 -13.10
N LEU A 117 -4.69 -8.63 -13.97
CA LEU A 117 -6.02 -8.16 -13.56
C LEU A 117 -6.84 -9.26 -12.89
N GLU A 118 -6.92 -10.45 -13.50
CA GLU A 118 -7.68 -11.57 -12.93
C GLU A 118 -7.11 -12.02 -11.57
N PRO A 119 -5.79 -12.27 -11.42
CA PRO A 119 -5.19 -12.55 -10.12
C PRO A 119 -5.41 -11.45 -9.08
N LEU A 120 -5.21 -10.17 -9.46
CA LEU A 120 -5.40 -9.02 -8.56
C LEU A 120 -6.86 -8.89 -8.13
N ALA A 121 -7.81 -9.07 -9.04
CA ALA A 121 -9.23 -9.01 -8.73
C ALA A 121 -9.65 -10.18 -7.83
N SER A 122 -9.19 -11.40 -8.12
CA SER A 122 -9.52 -12.59 -7.34
C SER A 122 -9.00 -12.49 -5.90
N GLU A 123 -7.72 -12.17 -5.73
CA GLU A 123 -7.13 -12.01 -4.39
C GLU A 123 -7.66 -10.76 -3.68
N GLY A 124 -7.91 -9.68 -4.42
CA GLY A 124 -8.53 -8.46 -3.91
C GLY A 124 -9.95 -8.68 -3.38
N LEU A 125 -10.77 -9.46 -4.09
CA LEU A 125 -12.11 -9.85 -3.64
C LEU A 125 -12.06 -10.70 -2.37
N LYS A 126 -11.13 -11.66 -2.29
CA LYS A 126 -10.93 -12.47 -1.08
C LYS A 126 -10.51 -11.58 0.11
N ALA A 127 -9.48 -10.75 -0.07
CA ALA A 127 -9.01 -9.83 0.96
C ALA A 127 -10.12 -8.88 1.42
N GLY A 128 -10.87 -8.31 0.46
CA GLY A 128 -12.00 -7.43 0.71
C GLY A 128 -13.11 -8.13 1.48
N ALA A 129 -13.52 -9.33 1.07
CA ALA A 129 -14.56 -10.11 1.75
C ALA A 129 -14.17 -10.41 3.21
N PHE A 130 -12.94 -10.88 3.46
CA PHE A 130 -12.46 -11.12 4.82
C PHE A 130 -12.42 -9.83 5.65
N THR A 131 -11.98 -8.71 5.06
CA THR A 131 -11.93 -7.41 5.75
C THR A 131 -13.33 -6.90 6.09
N ILE A 132 -14.29 -7.05 5.17
CA ILE A 132 -15.70 -6.66 5.39
C ILE A 132 -16.31 -7.51 6.50
N ILE A 133 -16.16 -8.85 6.43
CA ILE A 133 -16.68 -9.76 7.46
C ILE A 133 -16.04 -9.42 8.82
N GLY A 134 -14.72 -9.19 8.85
CA GLY A 134 -14.00 -8.76 10.04
C GLY A 134 -14.59 -7.49 10.62
N THR A 135 -14.75 -6.45 9.80
CA THR A 135 -15.32 -5.15 10.20
C THR A 135 -16.76 -5.28 10.71
N LEU A 136 -17.59 -6.11 10.07
CA LEU A 136 -18.98 -6.36 10.46
C LEU A 136 -19.09 -7.04 11.83
N LEU A 137 -18.16 -7.96 12.13
CA LEU A 137 -18.10 -8.56 13.47
C LEU A 137 -17.61 -7.52 14.47
N PHE A 138 -16.48 -6.88 14.19
CA PHE A 138 -15.90 -5.82 15.00
C PHE A 138 -14.93 -4.96 14.15
N VAL A 139 -14.94 -3.65 14.37
CA VAL A 139 -14.07 -2.71 13.63
C VAL A 139 -12.58 -3.06 13.74
N LEU A 140 -12.11 -3.44 14.94
CA LEU A 140 -10.69 -3.75 15.18
C LEU A 140 -10.19 -4.98 14.39
N PRO A 141 -10.83 -6.16 14.42
CA PRO A 141 -10.53 -7.27 13.52
C PRO A 141 -10.49 -6.91 12.04
N GLY A 142 -11.41 -6.06 11.57
CA GLY A 142 -11.40 -5.55 10.20
C GLY A 142 -10.11 -4.81 9.86
N ILE A 143 -9.70 -3.88 10.73
CA ILE A 143 -8.43 -3.14 10.58
C ILE A 143 -7.24 -4.09 10.59
N VAL A 144 -7.20 -5.07 11.50
CA VAL A 144 -6.10 -6.04 11.55
C VAL A 144 -6.02 -6.85 10.26
N LEU A 145 -7.15 -7.33 9.73
CA LEU A 145 -7.17 -8.08 8.47
C LEU A 145 -6.74 -7.22 7.28
N HIS A 146 -7.17 -5.96 7.25
CA HIS A 146 -6.73 -5.01 6.23
C HIS A 146 -5.20 -4.88 6.20
N LEU A 147 -4.58 -4.68 7.37
CA LEU A 147 -3.12 -4.59 7.50
C LEU A 147 -2.42 -5.89 7.11
N LEU A 148 -2.96 -7.04 7.52
CA LEU A 148 -2.41 -8.34 7.18
C LEU A 148 -2.42 -8.62 5.66
N PHE A 149 -3.33 -8.00 4.92
CA PHE A 149 -3.47 -8.18 3.47
C PHE A 149 -2.85 -7.06 2.63
N THR A 150 -2.30 -5.99 3.23
CA THR A 150 -1.71 -4.87 2.49
C THR A 150 -0.67 -5.26 1.42
N PHE A 151 0.05 -6.36 1.59
CA PHE A 151 1.09 -6.78 0.64
C PHE A 151 0.60 -7.66 -0.52
N PHE A 152 -0.67 -8.10 -0.52
CA PHE A 152 -1.17 -9.02 -1.55
C PHE A 152 -0.90 -8.54 -3.00
N PRO A 153 -1.03 -7.24 -3.35
CA PRO A 153 -0.83 -6.80 -4.73
C PRO A 153 0.63 -6.97 -5.18
N PHE A 154 1.59 -6.72 -4.27
CA PHE A 154 3.00 -6.92 -4.56
C PHE A 154 3.33 -8.40 -4.71
N VAL A 155 2.74 -9.26 -3.88
CA VAL A 155 2.88 -10.71 -4.04
C VAL A 155 2.35 -11.16 -5.40
N VAL A 156 1.14 -10.72 -5.78
CA VAL A 156 0.52 -11.08 -7.06
C VAL A 156 1.39 -10.67 -8.25
N VAL A 157 1.93 -9.45 -8.24
CA VAL A 157 2.68 -8.91 -9.38
C VAL A 157 4.12 -9.40 -9.42
N PHE A 158 4.79 -9.53 -8.27
CA PHE A 158 6.25 -9.70 -8.20
C PHE A 158 6.71 -11.09 -7.73
N ASP A 159 5.92 -11.85 -6.97
CA ASP A 159 6.35 -13.13 -6.39
C ASP A 159 6.25 -14.27 -7.41
N LYS A 160 7.39 -14.91 -7.70
CA LYS A 160 7.46 -16.04 -8.65
C LYS A 160 6.72 -17.27 -8.13
N THR A 161 6.82 -17.54 -6.83
CA THR A 161 6.18 -18.72 -6.23
C THR A 161 4.65 -18.63 -6.27
N TYR A 162 4.11 -17.39 -6.23
CA TYR A 162 2.69 -17.15 -6.50
C TYR A 162 2.35 -17.38 -7.98
N ALA A 163 3.16 -16.84 -8.90
CA ALA A 163 2.95 -17.01 -10.34
C ALA A 163 2.97 -18.48 -10.78
N ASP A 164 3.77 -19.31 -10.10
CA ASP A 164 3.85 -20.76 -10.33
C ASP A 164 2.68 -21.54 -9.69
N GLY A 165 1.76 -20.86 -8.98
CA GLY A 165 0.61 -21.48 -8.32
C GLY A 165 0.94 -22.20 -7.00
N ASN A 166 2.17 -22.10 -6.52
CA ASN A 166 2.65 -22.83 -5.35
C ASN A 166 2.18 -22.23 -4.01
N ARG A 167 1.71 -20.98 -4.01
CA ARG A 167 1.35 -20.26 -2.78
C ARG A 167 0.20 -19.29 -2.96
N SER A 168 -0.64 -19.14 -1.93
CA SER A 168 -1.66 -18.07 -1.85
C SER A 168 -1.01 -16.72 -1.55
N ALA A 169 -1.46 -15.67 -2.27
CA ALA A 169 -0.96 -14.31 -2.06
C ALA A 169 -1.29 -13.77 -0.66
N LEU A 170 -2.50 -14.02 -0.15
CA LEU A 170 -2.88 -13.58 1.19
C LEU A 170 -2.01 -14.20 2.29
N LYS A 171 -1.72 -15.51 2.19
CA LYS A 171 -0.84 -16.18 3.17
C LYS A 171 0.57 -15.60 3.17
N ARG A 172 1.10 -15.27 1.99
CA ARG A 172 2.40 -14.62 1.83
C ARG A 172 2.39 -13.19 2.36
N SER A 173 1.32 -12.44 2.13
CA SER A 173 1.11 -11.10 2.70
C SER A 173 1.15 -11.14 4.22
N VAL A 174 0.47 -12.10 4.86
CA VAL A 174 0.53 -12.26 6.33
C VAL A 174 1.95 -12.51 6.83
N GLN A 175 2.76 -13.29 6.10
CA GLN A 175 4.16 -13.54 6.47
C GLN A 175 5.01 -12.27 6.36
N LEU A 176 4.83 -11.50 5.28
CA LEU A 176 5.48 -10.21 5.07
C LEU A 176 5.17 -9.22 6.20
N VAL A 177 3.89 -9.12 6.57
CA VAL A 177 3.47 -8.24 7.67
C VAL A 177 4.06 -8.69 8.99
N LYS A 178 4.08 -10.00 9.28
CA LYS A 178 4.70 -10.51 10.51
C LYS A 178 6.20 -10.22 10.57
N ALA A 179 6.91 -10.34 9.44
CA ALA A 179 8.34 -10.04 9.36
C ALA A 179 8.65 -8.55 9.57
N HIS A 180 7.70 -7.67 9.26
CA HIS A 180 7.84 -6.22 9.36
C HIS A 180 6.80 -5.58 10.29
N PHE A 181 6.34 -6.30 11.32
CA PHE A 181 5.13 -5.96 12.08
C PHE A 181 5.14 -4.52 12.61
N PHE A 182 6.19 -4.15 13.34
CA PHE A 182 6.30 -2.80 13.92
C PHE A 182 6.39 -1.70 12.86
N THR A 183 7.06 -1.97 11.74
CA THR A 183 7.22 -1.02 10.64
C THR A 183 5.89 -0.81 9.91
N VAL A 184 5.15 -1.88 9.64
CA VAL A 184 3.82 -1.82 9.03
C VAL A 184 2.82 -1.14 9.97
N LEU A 185 2.88 -1.45 11.27
CA LEU A 185 2.02 -0.82 12.27
C LEU A 185 2.29 0.69 12.40
N ALA A 186 3.56 1.10 12.48
CA ALA A 186 3.93 2.51 12.52
C ALA A 186 3.45 3.25 11.27
N PHE A 187 3.62 2.64 10.10
CA PHE A 187 3.14 3.20 8.85
C PHE A 187 1.61 3.32 8.82
N ALA A 188 0.89 2.29 9.26
CA ALA A 188 -0.57 2.30 9.35
C ALA A 188 -1.09 3.41 10.27
N LEU A 189 -0.42 3.65 11.40
CA LEU A 189 -0.76 4.75 12.29
C LEU A 189 -0.53 6.12 11.62
N LEU A 190 0.53 6.28 10.84
CA LEU A 190 0.77 7.50 10.07
C LEU A 190 -0.28 7.68 8.96
N ASP A 191 -0.58 6.61 8.22
CA ASP A 191 -1.58 6.58 7.15
C ASP A 191 -2.99 6.89 7.67
N LEU A 192 -3.29 6.58 8.94
CA LEU A 192 -4.53 6.99 9.60
C LEU A 192 -4.48 8.44 10.11
N THR A 193 -3.36 8.83 10.74
CA THR A 193 -3.25 10.12 11.45
C THR A 193 -3.13 11.29 10.49
N ILE A 194 -2.40 11.14 9.39
CA ILE A 194 -2.16 12.21 8.41
C ILE A 194 -3.47 12.69 7.76
N PRO A 195 -4.31 11.81 7.16
CA PRO A 195 -5.59 12.24 6.60
C PRO A 195 -6.52 12.82 7.65
N LEU A 196 -6.51 12.27 8.87
CA LEU A 196 -7.32 12.80 9.95
C LEU A 196 -6.93 14.25 10.30
N LEU A 197 -5.63 14.52 10.41
CA LEU A 197 -5.11 15.88 10.64
C LEU A 197 -5.40 16.81 9.48
N LEU A 198 -5.31 16.34 8.24
CA LEU A 198 -5.60 17.16 7.06
C LEU A 198 -7.10 17.48 6.93
N ILE A 199 -7.98 16.54 7.29
CA ILE A 199 -9.43 16.74 7.21
C ILE A 199 -9.93 17.58 8.40
N ALA A 200 -9.43 17.33 9.61
CA ALA A 200 -9.88 18.02 10.83
C ALA A 200 -9.16 19.36 11.07
N GLY A 201 -7.91 19.49 10.61
CA GLY A 201 -7.04 20.64 10.86
C GLY A 201 -7.66 22.00 10.50
N PRO A 202 -8.24 22.19 9.30
CA PRO A 202 -8.86 23.46 8.91
C PRO A 202 -9.97 23.90 9.86
N LYS A 203 -10.79 22.93 10.29
CA LYS A 203 -11.89 23.19 11.22
C LYS A 203 -11.37 23.59 12.59
N LEU A 204 -10.31 22.93 13.06
CA LEU A 204 -9.68 23.22 14.35
C LEU A 204 -8.96 24.59 14.35
N LEU A 205 -8.38 25.00 13.22
CA LEU A 205 -7.63 26.25 13.08
C LEU A 205 -8.48 27.44 12.59
N GLY A 206 -9.77 27.23 12.31
CA GLY A 206 -10.64 28.25 11.71
C GLY A 206 -10.20 28.68 10.31
N ALA A 207 -9.45 27.83 9.60
CA ALA A 207 -8.79 28.11 8.33
C ALA A 207 -9.40 27.29 7.18
N ASP A 208 -10.74 27.26 7.10
CA ASP A 208 -11.46 26.57 6.03
C ASP A 208 -11.35 27.35 4.71
N SER A 209 -10.18 27.28 4.10
CA SER A 209 -9.88 27.88 2.81
C SER A 209 -9.82 26.82 1.73
N GLN A 210 -10.35 27.13 0.54
CA GLN A 210 -10.26 26.24 -0.63
C GLN A 210 -8.81 25.90 -0.99
N ILE A 211 -7.90 26.86 -0.78
CA ILE A 211 -6.46 26.68 -0.99
C ILE A 211 -5.92 25.55 -0.10
N TYR A 212 -6.31 25.50 1.18
CA TYR A 212 -5.91 24.42 2.07
C TYR A 212 -6.39 23.06 1.56
N GLN A 213 -7.67 22.96 1.16
CA GLN A 213 -8.23 21.68 0.68
C GLN A 213 -7.46 21.17 -0.54
N PHE A 214 -7.12 22.05 -1.48
CA PHE A 214 -6.26 21.70 -2.62
C PHE A 214 -4.90 21.13 -2.19
N PHE A 215 -4.22 21.77 -1.23
CA PHE A 215 -2.94 21.28 -0.72
C PHE A 215 -3.07 19.96 0.06
N ALA A 216 -4.14 19.80 0.84
CA ALA A 216 -4.42 18.59 1.59
C ALA A 216 -4.63 17.39 0.66
N TYR A 217 -5.46 17.52 -0.38
CA TYR A 217 -5.66 16.46 -1.37
C TYR A 217 -4.38 16.15 -2.15
N SER A 218 -3.65 17.19 -2.56
CA SER A 218 -2.35 17.02 -3.23
C SER A 218 -1.35 16.25 -2.36
N PHE A 219 -1.31 16.55 -1.06
CA PHE A 219 -0.49 15.84 -0.09
C PHE A 219 -0.92 14.39 0.08
N LEU A 220 -2.22 14.14 0.24
CA LEU A 220 -2.76 12.79 0.41
C LEU A 220 -2.45 11.89 -0.78
N PHE A 221 -2.52 12.44 -1.99
CA PHE A 221 -2.11 11.70 -3.17
C PHE A 221 -0.61 11.40 -3.18
N TYR A 222 0.24 12.39 -2.89
CA TYR A 222 1.69 12.16 -2.78
C TYR A 222 2.00 11.07 -1.74
N PHE A 223 1.29 11.15 -0.61
CA PHE A 223 1.39 10.18 0.45
C PHE A 223 0.97 8.78 -0.01
N SER A 224 -0.10 8.62 -0.79
CA SER A 224 -0.50 7.30 -1.32
C SER A 224 0.54 6.71 -2.27
N GLY A 225 1.13 7.51 -3.17
CA GLY A 225 2.25 7.08 -4.02
C GLY A 225 3.47 6.66 -3.20
N PHE A 226 3.80 7.44 -2.16
CA PHE A 226 4.85 7.10 -1.20
C PHE A 226 4.54 5.79 -0.45
N SER A 227 3.29 5.55 -0.03
CA SER A 227 2.85 4.31 0.60
C SER A 227 3.12 3.11 -0.29
N VAL A 228 2.77 3.18 -1.58
CA VAL A 228 3.02 2.08 -2.53
C VAL A 228 4.52 1.78 -2.64
N MET A 229 5.36 2.82 -2.78
CA MET A 229 6.82 2.67 -2.85
C MET A 229 7.39 2.10 -1.55
N PHE A 230 6.90 2.55 -0.40
CA PHE A 230 7.31 2.09 0.92
C PHE A 230 7.02 0.58 1.10
N PHE A 231 5.78 0.15 0.82
CA PHE A 231 5.40 -1.26 0.93
C PHE A 231 6.14 -2.13 -0.09
N TYR A 232 6.37 -1.63 -1.30
CA TYR A 232 7.20 -2.33 -2.28
C TYR A 232 8.65 -2.51 -1.80
N GLY A 233 9.25 -1.49 -1.17
CA GLY A 233 10.57 -1.57 -0.56
C GLY A 233 10.65 -2.61 0.57
N LEU A 234 9.63 -2.68 1.42
CA LEU A 234 9.52 -3.72 2.45
C LEU A 234 9.40 -5.12 1.83
N TYR A 235 8.58 -5.27 0.79
CA TYR A 235 8.45 -6.52 0.04
C TYR A 235 9.81 -6.99 -0.51
N LYS A 236 10.57 -6.09 -1.14
CA LYS A 236 11.91 -6.41 -1.66
C LYS A 236 12.91 -6.79 -0.59
N SER A 237 12.94 -6.05 0.52
CA SER A 237 13.80 -6.37 1.65
C SER A 237 13.57 -7.80 2.16
N TYR A 238 12.31 -8.24 2.18
CA TYR A 238 11.94 -9.58 2.59
C TYR A 238 12.34 -10.66 1.59
N GLU A 239 12.10 -10.45 0.29
CA GLU A 239 12.52 -11.38 -0.77
C GLU A 239 14.04 -11.62 -0.75
N GLU A 240 14.83 -10.54 -0.61
CA GLU A 240 16.30 -10.66 -0.53
C GLU A 240 16.77 -11.50 0.65
N LYS A 241 16.11 -11.38 1.81
CA LYS A 241 16.43 -12.20 2.99
C LYS A 241 16.13 -13.67 2.76
N LEU A 242 15.02 -13.98 2.08
CA LEU A 242 14.67 -15.36 1.77
C LEU A 242 15.65 -15.99 0.79
N CYS A 243 16.01 -15.29 -0.29
CA CYS A 243 17.01 -15.78 -1.24
C CYS A 243 18.37 -16.01 -0.56
N ARG A 244 18.75 -15.21 0.44
CA ARG A 244 19.97 -15.47 1.23
C ARG A 244 19.83 -16.72 2.10
N SER A 245 18.69 -16.91 2.75
CA SER A 245 18.47 -18.08 3.61
C SER A 245 18.41 -19.41 2.84
N GLU A 246 17.92 -19.39 1.59
CA GLU A 246 17.86 -20.59 0.73
C GLU A 246 19.23 -20.98 0.18
N ASN A 247 20.17 -20.03 0.06
CA ASN A 247 21.52 -20.28 -0.43
C ASN A 247 22.54 -20.51 0.69
N ASP A 248 22.13 -20.47 1.96
CA ASP A 248 23.01 -20.73 3.09
C ASP A 248 23.24 -22.26 3.22
N PRO A 249 24.47 -22.76 3.02
CA PRO A 249 24.77 -24.20 3.09
C PRO A 249 24.53 -24.79 4.49
N ALA A 250 24.36 -23.96 5.53
CA ALA A 250 24.00 -24.45 6.85
C ALA A 250 22.55 -24.97 6.95
N ASN A 251 21.69 -24.65 5.97
CA ASN A 251 20.28 -25.08 5.93
C ASN A 251 20.04 -26.35 5.08
N SER A 252 21.07 -26.93 4.47
CA SER A 252 21.02 -28.19 3.70
C SER A 252 21.57 -29.36 4.50
#